data_AF-A0A495ZIP1-F1
#
_entry.id   AF-A0A495ZIP1-F1
#
_cell.length_a   1.000
_cell.length_b   1.000
_cell.length_c   1.000
_cell.angle_alpha   90.00
_cell.angle_beta   90.00
_cell.angle_gamma   90.00
#
_symmetry.space_group_name_H-M   'P 1'
#
loop_
_entity.id
_entity.type
_entity.pdbx_description
1 polymer ?
#
loop_
_entity_poly.entity_id
_entity_poly.type
_entity_poly.pdbx_seq_one_letter_code
_entity_poly.pdbx_strand_id
1 'polypeptide(L)' 'MIKNHIATSLRIEMDDLENIPFQAKGGTFKVYKVFGDALDTILETLNEGLAA' A
#
# COMPACT_ATOMS: atom_id res chain seq x y z
N MET A 1 8.38 -17.22 15.60
CA MET A 1 7.71 -17.97 14.50
C MET A 1 6.17 -17.83 14.49
N ILE A 2 5.55 -16.96 15.29
CA ILE A 2 4.24 -16.34 14.97
C ILE A 2 4.43 -14.86 14.66
N LYS A 3 5.32 -14.17 15.39
CA LYS A 3 5.73 -12.77 15.14
C LYS A 3 6.07 -12.50 13.66
N ASN A 4 6.89 -13.37 13.05
CA ASN A 4 7.27 -13.22 11.65
C ASN A 4 6.10 -13.46 10.70
N HIS A 5 5.14 -14.33 11.05
CA HIS A 5 3.96 -14.63 10.24
C HIS A 5 2.94 -13.48 10.28
N ILE A 6 2.82 -12.79 11.42
CA ILE A 6 2.03 -11.56 11.57
C ILE A 6 2.72 -10.39 10.86
N ALA A 7 4.05 -10.29 10.91
CA ALA A 7 4.81 -9.29 10.17
C ALA A 7 4.74 -9.51 8.64
N THR A 8 4.71 -10.76 8.16
CA THR A 8 4.51 -11.05 6.72
C THR A 8 3.08 -10.86 6.23
N SER A 9 2.09 -10.77 7.13
CA SER A 9 0.69 -10.58 6.76
C SER A 9 0.29 -9.11 6.54
N LEU A 10 1.18 -8.14 6.82
CA LEU A 10 0.92 -6.74 6.54
C LEU A 10 1.41 -6.40 5.12
N ARG A 11 0.48 -6.42 4.18
CA ARG A 11 0.68 -5.93 2.81
C ARG A 11 -0.25 -4.75 2.59
N ILE A 12 0.26 -3.68 2.01
CA ILE A 12 -0.51 -2.57 1.46
C ILE A 12 -0.90 -2.98 0.04
N GLU A 13 -2.20 -3.11 -0.18
CA GLU A 13 -2.81 -3.38 -1.48
C GLU A 13 -3.45 -2.12 -2.05
N MET A 14 -3.79 -2.14 -3.34
CA MET A 14 -4.45 -1.00 -3.98
C MET A 14 -5.79 -0.69 -3.31
N ASP A 15 -6.53 -1.71 -2.90
CA ASP A 15 -7.84 -1.58 -2.23
C ASP A 15 -7.72 -0.93 -0.85
N ASP A 16 -6.57 -1.01 -0.19
CA ASP A 16 -6.35 -0.30 1.08
C ASP A 16 -6.38 1.22 0.92
N LEU A 17 -6.13 1.72 -0.30
CA LEU A 17 -6.20 3.14 -0.61
C LEU A 17 -7.64 3.65 -0.75
N GLU A 18 -8.64 2.76 -0.79
CA GLU A 18 -10.06 3.10 -0.65
C GLU A 18 -10.49 3.27 0.82
N ASN A 19 -9.61 2.97 1.78
CA ASN A 19 -9.90 3.19 3.20
C ASN A 19 -9.56 4.61 3.67
N ILE A 20 -10.18 5.06 4.77
CA ILE A 20 -9.83 6.32 5.43
C ILE A 20 -8.43 6.21 6.03
N PRO A 21 -7.53 7.21 5.86
CA PRO A 21 -7.78 8.57 5.36
C PRO A 21 -7.55 8.78 3.86
N PHE A 22 -7.14 7.75 3.12
CA PHE A 22 -6.80 7.85 1.70
C PHE A 22 -8.03 8.15 0.84
N GLN A 23 -9.16 7.51 1.15
CA GLN A 23 -10.46 7.81 0.52
C GLN A 23 -10.80 9.29 0.59
N ALA A 24 -10.70 9.90 1.78
CA ALA A 24 -10.97 11.31 2.00
C ALA A 24 -9.99 12.24 1.26
N LYS A 25 -8.83 11.72 0.88
CA LYS A 25 -7.83 12.45 0.08
C LYS A 25 -8.01 12.26 -1.42
N GLY A 26 -8.89 11.37 -1.88
CA GLY A 26 -9.19 11.11 -3.30
C GLY A 26 -9.03 9.65 -3.74
N GLY A 27 -8.79 8.72 -2.80
CA GLY A 27 -8.81 7.27 -3.03
C GLY A 27 -7.82 6.77 -4.09
N THR A 28 -8.11 5.60 -4.65
CA THR A 28 -7.29 4.97 -5.69
C THR A 28 -7.14 5.84 -6.94
N PHE A 29 -8.22 6.53 -7.34
CA PHE A 29 -8.22 7.40 -8.51
C PHE A 29 -7.17 8.52 -8.43
N LYS A 30 -7.09 9.20 -7.28
CA LYS A 30 -6.10 10.27 -7.12
C LYS A 30 -4.69 9.74 -6.99
N VAL A 31 -4.48 8.60 -6.33
CA VAL A 31 -3.17 7.96 -6.23
C VAL A 31 -2.66 7.60 -7.63
N TYR A 32 -3.50 6.98 -8.46
CA TYR A 32 -3.14 6.65 -9.84
C TYR A 32 -2.84 7.91 -10.67
N LYS A 33 -3.62 8.98 -10.50
CA LYS A 33 -3.35 10.27 -11.18
C LYS A 33 -2.03 10.91 -10.77
N VAL A 34 -1.60 10.77 -9.51
CA VAL A 34 -0.39 11.40 -8.98
C VAL A 34 0.86 10.60 -9.32
N PHE A 35 0.80 9.27 -9.15
CA PHE A 35 1.97 8.41 -9.26
C PHE A 35 2.04 7.62 -10.58
N GLY A 36 0.90 7.44 -11.27
CA GLY A 36 0.83 6.77 -12.57
C GLY A 36 1.55 5.44 -12.59
N ASP A 37 2.41 5.27 -13.58
CA ASP A 37 3.19 4.05 -13.83
C ASP A 37 4.17 3.71 -12.69
N ALA A 38 4.54 4.67 -11.83
CA ALA A 38 5.44 4.44 -10.70
C ALA A 38 4.72 3.83 -9.48
N LEU A 39 3.39 3.79 -9.50
CA LEU A 39 2.60 3.36 -8.34
C LEU A 39 2.91 1.94 -7.90
N ASP A 40 3.05 1.02 -8.85
CA ASP A 40 3.33 -0.39 -8.55
C ASP A 40 4.69 -0.55 -7.85
N THR A 41 5.72 0.15 -8.34
CA THR A 41 7.05 0.16 -7.71
C THR A 41 7.03 0.79 -6.32
N ILE A 42 6.24 1.84 -6.10
CA ILE A 42 6.07 2.46 -4.79
C ILE A 42 5.41 1.48 -3.82
N LEU A 43 4.34 0.79 -4.23
CA LEU A 43 3.67 -0.20 -3.41
C LEU A 43 4.59 -1.39 -3.10
N GLU A 44 5.41 -1.83 -4.04
CA GLU A 44 6.41 -2.87 -3.82
C GLU A 44 7.45 -2.42 -2.77
N THR A 45 8.03 -1.22 -2.95
CA THR A 45 9.01 -0.65 -2.02
C THR A 45 8.46 -0.51 -0.59
N LEU A 46 7.21 -0.05 -0.46
CA LEU A 46 6.55 0.08 0.84
C LEU A 46 6.35 -1.29 1.50
N ASN A 47 5.93 -2.29 0.72
CA ASN A 47 5.71 -3.65 1.20
C ASN A 47 7.03 -4.35 1.56
N GLU A 48 8.12 -4.11 0.83
CA GLU A 48 9.46 -4.58 1.20
C GLU A 48 9.90 -4.03 2.56
N GLY A 49 9.66 -2.74 2.80
CA GLY A 49 9.95 -2.10 4.09
C GLY A 49 9.14 -2.66 5.26
N LEU A 50 7.93 -3.17 5.02
CA LEU A 50 7.09 -3.82 6.02
C LEU A 50 7.52 -5.27 6.33
N ALA A 51 8.14 -5.93 5.36
CA ALA A 51 8.59 -7.31 5.49
C ALA A 51 9.94 -7.47 6.23
N ALA A 52 10.67 -6.37 6.42
CA ALA A 52 11.98 -6.30 7.09
C ALA A 52 11.88 -6.23 8.63
#